data_AF-A0A9X5XG70-F1
#
_entry.id   AF-A0A9X5XG70-F1
#
_cell.length_a   1.000
_cell.length_b   1.000
_cell.length_c   1.000
_cell.angle_alpha   90.00
_cell.angle_beta   90.00
_cell.angle_gamma   90.00
#
_symmetry.space_group_name_H-M   'P 1'
#
loop_
_entity.id
_entity.type
_entity.pdbx_description
1 polymer ?
#
loop_
_entity_poly.entity_id
_entity_poly.type
_entity_poly.pdbx_seq_one_letter_code
_entity_poly.pdbx_strand_id
1 'polypeptide(L)'
;MDASTTDVTTTAAVRATTGHWAGAARLVARLLLAAVLAYAGLVKIGDLTEAGRTVALYRIVPADSAQLVGGVLPFVEVALALLLAAGLATRVAAAGAAVLLVAYAAAIASVWARGMSI
;
A
#
# COMPACT_ATOMS: atom_id res chain seq x y z
N MET A 1 -11.34 1.42 53.41
CA MET A 1 -11.89 2.29 52.34
C MET A 1 -10.74 2.55 51.40
N ASP A 2 -10.72 1.81 50.30
CA ASP A 2 -9.52 1.11 49.83
C ASP A 2 -8.86 1.83 48.65
N ALA A 3 -7.71 2.45 48.90
CA ALA A 3 -6.92 3.17 47.88
C ALA A 3 -6.45 2.28 46.71
N SER A 4 -6.43 0.96 46.88
CA SER A 4 -6.10 -0.02 45.84
C SER A 4 -7.15 -0.11 44.73
N THR A 5 -8.41 0.22 45.02
CA THR A 5 -9.52 0.08 44.05
C THR A 5 -9.53 1.23 43.03
N THR A 6 -9.08 2.42 43.43
CA THR A 6 -8.96 3.61 42.57
C THR A 6 -7.83 3.50 41.54
N ASP A 7 -6.70 2.87 41.89
CA ASP A 7 -5.57 2.68 40.97
C ASP A 7 -5.86 1.65 39.88
N VAL A 8 -6.55 0.56 40.23
CA VAL A 8 -6.93 -0.49 39.26
C VAL A 8 -7.92 0.05 38.23
N THR A 9 -8.88 0.86 38.69
CA THR A 9 -9.90 1.45 37.80
C THR A 9 -9.30 2.48 36.85
N THR A 10 -8.35 3.29 37.33
CA THR A 10 -7.66 4.31 36.51
C THR A 10 -6.73 3.66 35.48
N THR A 11 -5.96 2.66 35.89
CA THR A 11 -5.02 1.96 34.99
C THR A 11 -5.76 1.16 33.90
N ALA A 12 -6.90 0.55 34.24
CA ALA A 12 -7.73 -0.16 33.28
C ALA A 12 -8.38 0.79 32.25
N ALA A 13 -8.87 1.96 32.68
CA ALA A 13 -9.48 2.95 31.80
C ALA A 13 -8.48 3.57 30.81
N VAL A 14 -7.24 3.85 31.24
CA VAL A 14 -6.15 4.35 30.38
C VAL A 14 -5.73 3.29 29.35
N ARG A 15 -5.60 2.02 29.75
CA ARG A 15 -5.27 0.92 28.83
C ARG A 15 -6.38 0.67 27.80
N ALA A 16 -7.65 0.79 28.23
CA ALA A 16 -8.80 0.68 27.35
C ALA A 16 -8.80 1.80 26.30
N THR A 17 -8.41 3.02 26.68
CA THR A 17 -8.40 4.16 25.76
C THR A 17 -7.29 4.07 24.71
N THR A 18 -6.07 3.67 25.10
CA THR A 18 -4.95 3.51 24.17
C THR A 18 -5.19 2.40 23.14
N GLY A 19 -5.90 1.33 23.51
CA GLY A 19 -6.18 0.20 22.62
C GLY A 19 -7.10 0.52 21.44
N HIS A 20 -8.12 1.36 21.65
CA HIS A 20 -9.09 1.65 20.59
C HIS A 20 -8.56 2.63 19.53
N TRP A 21 -7.75 3.62 19.93
CA TRP A 21 -7.11 4.53 18.98
C TRP A 21 -6.10 3.82 18.08
N ALA A 22 -5.28 2.93 18.65
CA ALA A 22 -4.36 2.10 17.87
C ALA A 22 -5.11 1.16 16.90
N GLY A 23 -6.23 0.59 17.34
CA GLY A 23 -7.11 -0.23 16.51
C GLY A 23 -7.71 0.56 15.34
N ALA A 24 -8.24 1.75 15.61
CA ALA A 24 -8.82 2.64 14.62
C ALA A 24 -7.76 3.15 13.62
N ALA A 25 -6.60 3.60 14.10
CA ALA A 25 -5.50 4.06 13.26
C ALA A 25 -5.02 2.97 12.29
N ARG A 26 -4.87 1.74 12.78
CA ARG A 26 -4.51 0.58 11.93
C ARG A 26 -5.58 0.30 10.87
N LEU A 27 -6.86 0.37 11.23
CA LEU A 27 -7.95 0.17 10.27
C LEU A 27 -7.96 1.25 9.20
N VAL A 28 -7.85 2.52 9.60
CA VAL A 28 -7.80 3.66 8.69
C VAL A 28 -6.60 3.55 7.75
N ALA A 29 -5.40 3.32 8.27
CA ALA A 29 -4.20 3.14 7.44
C ALA A 29 -4.37 2.00 6.42
N ARG A 30 -4.97 0.87 6.83
CA ARG A 30 -5.25 -0.25 5.94
C ARG A 30 -6.23 0.12 4.83
N LEU A 31 -7.33 0.79 5.17
CA LEU A 31 -8.36 1.18 4.20
C LEU A 31 -7.85 2.26 3.24
N LEU A 32 -7.06 3.22 3.73
CA LEU A 32 -6.41 4.21 2.89
C LEU A 32 -5.44 3.55 1.90
N LEU A 33 -4.60 2.63 2.38
CA LEU A 33 -3.69 1.89 1.51
C LEU A 33 -4.45 1.08 0.44
N ALA A 34 -5.55 0.42 0.83
CA ALA A 34 -6.42 -0.29 -0.09
C ALA A 34 -7.05 0.65 -1.13
N ALA A 35 -7.57 1.80 -0.71
CA ALA A 35 -8.19 2.78 -1.61
C ALA A 35 -7.19 3.35 -2.63
N VAL A 36 -5.98 3.69 -2.19
CA VAL A 36 -4.91 4.19 -3.07
C VAL A 36 -4.51 3.14 -4.10
N LEU A 37 -4.28 1.89 -3.69
CA LEU A 37 -3.93 0.81 -4.61
C LEU A 37 -5.06 0.48 -5.59
N ALA A 38 -6.31 0.44 -5.10
CA ALA A 38 -7.47 0.21 -5.98
C ALA A 38 -7.58 1.31 -7.03
N TYR A 39 -7.52 2.58 -6.61
CA TYR A 39 -7.60 3.71 -7.52
C TYR A 39 -6.46 3.68 -8.55
N ALA A 40 -5.21 3.49 -8.10
CA ALA A 40 -4.06 3.43 -8.99
C ALA A 40 -4.15 2.29 -10.01
N GLY A 41 -4.53 1.09 -9.57
CA GLY A 41 -4.66 -0.08 -10.44
C GLY A 41 -5.80 0.08 -11.43
N LEU A 42 -6.97 0.55 -10.99
CA LEU A 42 -8.13 0.76 -11.85
C LEU A 42 -7.86 1.81 -12.94
N VAL A 43 -7.16 2.90 -12.60
CA VAL A 43 -6.76 3.90 -13.60
C VAL A 43 -5.85 3.27 -14.66
N LYS A 44 -4.86 2.46 -14.25
CA LYS A 44 -3.93 1.80 -15.19
C LYS A 44 -4.58 0.71 -16.04
N ILE A 45 -5.61 0.02 -15.53
CA ILE A 45 -6.38 -0.98 -16.31
C ILE A 45 -7.07 -0.32 -17.51
N GLY A 46 -7.43 0.96 -17.43
CA GLY A 46 -8.01 1.72 -18.54
C GLY A 46 -7.10 1.84 -19.76
N ASP A 47 -5.78 1.86 -19.56
CA ASP A 47 -4.80 1.85 -20.64
C ASP A 47 -3.53 1.05 -20.26
N LEU A 48 -3.60 -0.27 -20.49
CA LEU A 48 -2.48 -1.18 -20.26
C LEU A 48 -1.30 -0.91 -21.21
N THR A 49 -1.56 -0.31 -22.37
CA THR A 49 -0.51 0.03 -23.35
C THR A 49 0.33 1.18 -22.80
N GLU A 50 -0.33 2.22 -22.27
CA GLU A 50 0.33 3.34 -21.60
C GLU A 50 1.08 2.88 -20.33
N ALA A 51 0.50 1.98 -19.54
CA ALA A 51 1.17 1.41 -18.37
C ALA A 51 2.47 0.68 -18.75
N GLY A 52 2.44 -0.15 -19.81
CA GLY A 52 3.61 -0.83 -20.35
C GLY A 52 4.67 0.13 -20.90
N ARG A 53 4.25 1.15 -21.66
CA ARG A 53 5.13 2.20 -22.18
C ARG A 53 5.82 2.96 -21.04
N THR A 54 5.09 3.29 -19.98
CA THR A 54 5.66 3.96 -18.80
C THR A 54 6.76 3.13 -18.15
N VAL A 55 6.54 1.82 -18.00
CA VAL A 55 7.57 0.90 -17.49
C VAL A 55 8.78 0.83 -18.43
N ALA A 56 8.57 0.85 -19.75
CA ALA A 56 9.65 0.87 -20.72
C ALA A 56 10.51 2.15 -20.62
N LEU A 57 9.88 3.30 -20.37
CA LEU A 57 10.58 4.58 -20.16
C LEU A 57 11.47 4.57 -18.92
N TYR A 58 11.16 3.74 -17.92
CA TYR A 58 12.03 3.60 -16.76
C TYR A 58 13.36 2.95 -17.11
N ARG A 59 13.45 2.19 -18.22
CA ARG A 59 14.68 1.48 -18.66
C ARG A 59 15.31 0.60 -17.57
N ILE A 60 14.49 0.11 -16.64
CA ILE A 60 14.90 -0.80 -15.54
C ILE A 60 14.78 -2.26 -15.98
N VAL A 61 13.76 -2.57 -16.77
CA VAL A 61 13.50 -3.90 -17.34
C VAL A 61 13.72 -3.88 -18.86
N PRO A 62 14.03 -5.04 -19.48
CA PRO A 62 14.14 -5.16 -20.93
C PRO A 62 12.86 -4.70 -21.65
N ALA A 63 13.02 -4.03 -22.79
CA ALA A 63 11.92 -3.46 -23.56
C ALA A 63 10.83 -4.51 -23.90
N ASP A 64 11.25 -5.71 -24.29
CA ASP A 64 10.34 -6.81 -24.66
C ASP A 64 9.47 -7.29 -23.49
N SER A 65 9.95 -7.12 -22.25
CA SER A 65 9.23 -7.50 -21.03
C SER A 65 8.44 -6.35 -20.41
N ALA A 66 8.74 -5.10 -20.77
CA ALA A 66 8.16 -3.92 -20.14
C ALA A 66 6.63 -3.86 -20.33
N GLN A 67 6.13 -4.26 -21.50
CA GLN A 67 4.70 -4.32 -21.78
C GLN A 67 3.99 -5.36 -20.91
N LEU A 68 4.62 -6.50 -20.67
CA LEU A 68 4.09 -7.54 -19.79
C LEU A 68 4.08 -7.07 -18.34
N VAL A 69 5.21 -6.50 -17.86
CA VAL A 69 5.31 -6.01 -16.47
C VAL A 69 4.31 -4.89 -16.22
N GLY A 70 4.27 -3.86 -17.06
CA GLY A 70 3.32 -2.76 -16.92
C GLY A 70 1.86 -3.18 -17.12
N GLY A 71 1.60 -4.22 -17.92
CA GLY A 71 0.26 -4.78 -18.08
C GLY A 71 -0.20 -5.61 -16.89
N VAL A 72 0.69 -6.34 -16.20
CA VAL A 72 0.34 -7.22 -15.06
C VAL A 72 0.25 -6.46 -13.74
N LEU A 73 1.12 -5.46 -13.53
CA LEU A 73 1.19 -4.68 -12.29
C LEU A 73 -0.17 -4.12 -11.81
N PRO A 74 -1.03 -3.55 -12.66
CA PRO A 74 -2.33 -3.01 -12.25
C PRO A 74 -3.24 -4.06 -11.60
N PHE A 75 -3.18 -5.31 -12.07
CA PHE A 75 -3.97 -6.40 -11.49
C PHE A 75 -3.45 -6.82 -10.11
N VAL A 76 -2.13 -6.77 -9.91
CA VAL A 76 -1.51 -7.00 -8.60
C VAL A 76 -1.93 -5.91 -7.61
N GLU A 77 -1.95 -4.64 -8.04
CA GLU A 77 -2.44 -3.51 -7.24
C GLU A 77 -3.88 -3.72 -6.76
N VAL A 78 -4.77 -4.06 -7.69
CA VAL A 78 -6.19 -4.30 -7.38
C VAL A 78 -6.35 -5.53 -6.48
N ALA A 79 -5.63 -6.63 -6.72
CA ALA A 79 -5.70 -7.82 -5.88
C ALA A 79 -5.28 -7.53 -4.43
N LEU A 80 -4.17 -6.80 -4.25
CA LEU A 80 -3.71 -6.37 -2.92
C LEU A 80 -4.73 -5.44 -2.25
N ALA A 81 -5.31 -4.50 -3.00
CA ALA A 81 -6.34 -3.60 -2.50
C ALA A 81 -7.56 -4.37 -1.99
N LEU A 82 -8.05 -5.36 -2.75
CA LEU A 82 -9.19 -6.20 -2.36
C LEU A 82 -8.88 -7.01 -1.09
N LEU A 83 -7.70 -7.61 -1.00
CA LEU A 83 -7.27 -8.35 0.20
C LEU A 83 -7.21 -7.44 1.44
N LEU A 84 -6.64 -6.25 1.31
CA LEU A 84 -6.55 -5.27 2.39
C LEU A 84 -7.93 -4.73 2.80
N ALA A 85 -8.81 -4.43 1.85
CA ALA A 85 -10.16 -3.96 2.10
C ALA A 85 -10.99 -5.03 2.83
N ALA A 86 -10.98 -6.26 2.32
CA ALA A 86 -11.68 -7.39 2.92
C ALA A 86 -11.09 -7.83 4.26
N GLY A 87 -9.85 -7.42 4.56
CA GLY A 87 -9.16 -7.79 5.80
C GLY A 87 -8.61 -9.22 5.80
N LEU A 88 -8.41 -9.81 4.62
CA LEU A 88 -7.82 -11.14 4.46
C LEU A 88 -6.30 -11.02 4.30
N ALA A 89 -5.56 -11.99 4.85
CA ALA A 89 -4.09 -12.07 4.74
C ALA A 89 -3.38 -10.72 4.96
N THR A 90 -3.90 -9.87 5.85
CA THR A 90 -3.55 -8.44 5.92
C THR A 90 -2.06 -8.17 6.09
N ARG A 91 -1.34 -9.02 6.84
CA ARG A 91 0.11 -8.89 7.01
C ARG A 91 0.86 -9.11 5.70
N VAL A 92 0.48 -10.13 4.93
CA VAL A 92 1.09 -10.47 3.64
C VAL A 92 0.72 -9.43 2.60
N ALA A 93 -0.55 -9.04 2.52
CA ALA A 93 -1.02 -8.03 1.59
C ALA A 93 -0.37 -6.66 1.87
N ALA A 94 -0.22 -6.27 3.14
CA ALA A 94 0.44 -5.02 3.53
C ALA A 94 1.95 -5.06 3.21
N ALA A 95 2.62 -6.20 3.43
CA ALA A 95 4.02 -6.36 3.05
C ALA A 95 4.20 -6.27 1.53
N GLY A 96 3.34 -6.93 0.75
CA GLY A 96 3.34 -6.83 -0.71
C GLY A 96 3.10 -5.41 -1.20
N ALA A 97 2.13 -4.71 -0.62
CA ALA A 97 1.87 -3.30 -0.91
C ALA A 97 3.08 -2.40 -0.59
N ALA A 98 3.76 -2.62 0.55
CA ALA A 98 4.95 -1.87 0.93
C ALA A 98 6.10 -2.10 -0.06
N VAL A 99 6.37 -3.35 -0.44
CA VAL A 99 7.37 -3.69 -1.46
C VAL A 99 7.04 -3.00 -2.78
N LEU A 100 5.78 -3.06 -3.21
CA LEU A 100 5.33 -2.45 -4.45
C LEU A 100 5.51 -0.92 -4.44
N LEU A 101 5.13 -0.25 -3.35
CA LEU A 101 5.30 1.20 -3.18
C LEU A 101 6.78 1.59 -3.19
N VAL A 102 7.64 0.83 -2.50
CA VAL A 102 9.09 1.04 -2.53
C VAL A 102 9.64 0.87 -3.94
N ALA A 103 9.20 -0.16 -4.68
CA ALA A 103 9.63 -0.37 -6.06
C ALA A 103 9.21 0.78 -6.96
N TYR A 104 7.98 1.29 -6.85
CA TYR A 104 7.52 2.47 -7.58
C TYR A 104 8.34 3.71 -7.25
N ALA A 105 8.53 4.00 -5.96
CA ALA A 105 9.32 5.14 -5.51
C ALA A 105 10.77 5.06 -6.02
N ALA A 106 11.39 3.88 -5.93
CA ALA A 106 12.74 3.64 -6.44
C ALA A 106 12.81 3.80 -7.96
N ALA A 107 11.82 3.31 -8.71
CA ALA A 107 11.77 3.43 -10.16
C ALA A 107 11.72 4.91 -10.59
N ILE A 108 10.82 5.69 -9.99
CA ILE A 108 10.67 7.11 -10.28
C ILE A 108 11.94 7.89 -9.86
N ALA A 109 12.46 7.64 -8.65
CA ALA A 109 13.71 8.26 -8.19
C ALA A 109 14.89 7.95 -9.12
N SER A 110 14.94 6.73 -9.65
CA SER A 110 15.95 6.29 -10.61
C SER A 110 15.84 7.03 -11.95
N VAL A 111 14.63 7.34 -12.41
CA VAL A 111 14.38 8.14 -13.63
C VAL A 111 14.92 9.56 -13.44
N TRP A 112 14.59 10.21 -12.32
CA TRP A 112 15.10 11.55 -12.01
C TRP A 112 16.62 11.59 -11.88
N ALA A 113 17.23 10.58 -11.25
CA ALA A 113 18.68 10.48 -11.13
C ALA A 113 19.40 10.40 -12.49
N ARG A 114 18.71 9.92 -13.54
CA ARG A 114 19.23 9.87 -14.92
C ARG A 114 18.92 11.13 -15.73
N GLY A 115 18.29 12.14 -15.14
CA GLY A 115 17.91 13.39 -15.82
C GLY A 115 16.76 13.23 -16.83
N MET A 116 16.02 12.12 -16.77
CA MET A 116 14.84 11.91 -17.60
C MET A 116 13.61 12.48 -16.91
N SER A 117 12.75 13.17 -17.66
CA SER A 117 11.40 13.52 -17.22
C SER A 117 10.44 12.51 -17.84
N ILE A 118 9.59 11.90 -17.02
CA ILE A 118 8.47 11.04 -17.43
C ILE A 118 7.15 11.73 -17.11
#